data_AF-A0A537Z1A7-F1
#
_entry.id   AF-A0A537Z1A7-F1
#
_cell.length_a   1.000
_cell.length_b   1.000
_cell.length_c   1.000
_cell.angle_alpha   90.00
_cell.angle_beta   90.00
_cell.angle_gamma   90.00
#
_symmetry.space_group_name_H-M   'P 1'
#
loop_
_entity.id
_entity.type
_entity.pdbx_description
1 polymer ?
#
loop_
_entity_poly.entity_id
_entity_poly.type
_entity_poly.pdbx_seq_one_letter_code
_entity_poly.pdbx_strand_id
1 'polypeptide(L)'
;MTELADEPTVRGPGRPRDASRDRAILAAALQILQEEGYRGLTIDGVAARAGVGRPTIYRRWPSKPALVVAALVEAAELALPVRDTGSLRGDLIAVQRRQVALMNSPESRRVTAGLVADLAA
;
A
#
# COMPACT_ATOMS: atom_id res chain seq x y z
N MET A 1 -0.85 29.12 -50.81
CA MET A 1 0.25 28.13 -50.75
C MET A 1 0.52 27.84 -49.28
N THR A 2 -0.27 26.91 -48.76
CA THR A 2 -0.05 26.03 -47.61
C THR A 2 0.34 26.65 -46.26
N GLU A 3 -0.70 26.95 -45.48
CA GLU A 3 -0.93 26.53 -44.09
C GLU A 3 0.21 25.70 -43.46
N LEU A 4 1.04 26.35 -42.65
CA LEU A 4 1.96 25.69 -41.72
C LEU A 4 1.13 25.23 -40.51
N ALA A 5 0.66 23.99 -40.58
CA ALA A 5 -0.01 23.32 -39.48
C ALA A 5 0.93 23.24 -38.26
N ASP A 6 0.40 23.70 -37.13
CA ASP A 6 0.93 23.48 -35.79
C ASP A 6 1.02 21.96 -35.54
N GLU A 7 2.24 21.47 -35.37
CA GLU A 7 2.53 20.06 -35.17
C GLU A 7 2.16 19.67 -33.72
N PRO A 8 1.31 18.66 -33.49
CA PRO A 8 0.91 18.30 -32.13
C PRO A 8 2.12 17.71 -31.40
N THR A 9 2.66 18.43 -30.43
CA THR A 9 3.71 17.91 -29.54
C THR A 9 3.15 16.73 -28.75
N VAL A 10 3.46 15.50 -29.17
CA VAL A 10 3.15 14.29 -28.44
C VAL A 10 3.88 14.36 -27.10
N ARG A 11 3.14 14.63 -26.02
CA ARG A 11 3.68 14.58 -24.66
C ARG A 11 4.13 13.14 -24.39
N GLY A 12 5.46 12.94 -24.38
CA GLY A 12 6.06 11.66 -24.09
C GLY A 12 5.61 11.07 -22.74
N PRO A 13 5.80 9.76 -22.52
CA PRO A 13 5.39 9.11 -21.28
C PRO A 13 6.03 9.85 -20.09
N GLY A 14 5.19 10.29 -19.14
CA GLY A 14 5.62 11.06 -17.99
C GLY A 14 6.77 10.39 -17.22
N ARG A 15 7.57 11.22 -16.52
CA ARG A 15 8.75 10.82 -15.73
C ARG A 15 8.57 9.44 -15.06
N PRO A 16 9.56 8.53 -15.14
CA PRO A 16 9.49 7.20 -14.55
C PRO A 16 8.96 7.24 -13.11
N ARG A 17 8.06 6.30 -12.81
CA ARG A 17 7.36 6.21 -11.52
C ARG A 17 8.38 6.07 -10.39
N ASP A 18 8.42 7.06 -9.49
CA ASP A 18 9.32 7.03 -8.34
C ASP A 18 8.78 6.06 -7.27
N ALA A 19 9.42 4.90 -7.15
CA ALA A 19 9.09 3.84 -6.18
C ALA A 19 9.46 4.21 -4.72
N SER A 20 10.34 5.21 -4.52
CA SER A 20 10.68 5.70 -3.18
C SER A 20 9.47 6.35 -2.50
N ARG A 21 8.69 7.10 -3.29
CA ARG A 21 7.48 7.79 -2.82
C ARG A 21 6.38 6.82 -2.41
N ASP A 22 6.33 5.63 -3.04
CA ASP A 22 5.33 4.62 -2.71
C ASP A 22 5.58 4.04 -1.33
N ARG A 23 6.83 3.67 -1.06
CA ARG A 23 7.24 3.18 0.27
C ARG A 23 6.97 4.20 1.36
N ALA A 24 7.23 5.49 1.12
CA ALA A 24 6.93 6.54 2.09
C ALA A 24 5.43 6.67 2.40
N ILE A 25 4.57 6.59 1.37
CA ILE A 25 3.11 6.65 1.55
C ILE A 25 2.59 5.40 2.28
N LEU A 26 3.06 4.21 1.88
CA LEU A 26 2.65 2.96 2.51
C LEU A 26 3.11 2.88 3.97
N ALA A 27 4.34 3.32 4.27
CA ALA A 27 4.85 3.41 5.64
C ALA A 27 4.02 4.38 6.51
N ALA A 28 3.66 5.56 5.98
CA ALA A 28 2.80 6.50 6.68
C ALA A 28 1.41 5.91 6.96
N ALA A 29 0.82 5.20 6.00
CA ALA A 29 -0.45 4.50 6.18
C ALA A 29 -0.34 3.41 7.26
N LEU A 30 0.73 2.60 7.26
CA LEU A 30 0.96 1.59 8.30
C LEU A 30 1.07 2.20 9.69
N GLN A 31 1.82 3.29 9.86
CA GLN A 31 1.94 3.97 11.15
C GLN A 31 0.58 4.44 11.68
N ILE A 32 -0.23 5.07 10.83
CA ILE A 32 -1.57 5.52 11.25
C ILE A 32 -2.47 4.32 11.59
N LEU A 33 -2.40 3.23 10.83
CA LEU A 33 -3.17 2.01 11.14
C LEU A 33 -2.78 1.40 12.50
N GLN A 34 -1.51 1.50 12.88
CA GLN A 34 -1.00 1.01 14.16
C GLN A 34 -1.46 1.91 15.32
N GLU A 35 -1.38 3.23 15.12
CA GLU A 35 -1.73 4.25 16.13
C GLU A 35 -3.26 4.37 16.34
N GLU A 36 -4.03 4.39 15.25
CA GLU A 36 -5.43 4.84 15.25
C GLU A 36 -6.40 3.81 14.65
N GLY A 37 -5.89 2.72 14.08
CA GLY A 37 -6.69 1.70 13.40
C GLY A 37 -7.31 2.17 12.08
N TYR A 38 -8.15 1.31 11.49
CA TYR A 38 -8.75 1.58 10.17
C TYR A 38 -9.62 2.84 10.16
N ARG A 39 -10.39 3.09 11.22
CA ARG A 39 -11.31 4.25 11.29
C ARG A 39 -10.57 5.58 11.39
N GLY A 40 -9.45 5.64 12.13
CA GLY A 40 -8.62 6.84 12.23
C GLY A 40 -7.85 7.17 10.96
N LEU A 41 -7.58 6.17 10.09
CA LEU A 41 -6.90 6.43 8.83
C LEU A 41 -7.74 7.28 7.88
N THR A 42 -7.22 8.47 7.56
CA THR A 42 -7.75 9.36 6.52
C THR A 42 -6.70 9.58 5.42
N ILE A 43 -7.15 9.82 4.19
CA ILE A 43 -6.24 10.14 3.07
C ILE A 43 -5.47 11.43 3.33
N ASP A 44 -6.07 12.40 4.02
CA ASP A 44 -5.37 13.62 4.45
C ASP A 44 -4.28 13.35 5.47
N GLY A 45 -4.56 12.53 6.48
CA GLY A 45 -3.57 12.14 7.48
C GLY A 45 -2.37 11.46 6.83
N VAL A 46 -2.62 10.53 5.90
CA VAL A 46 -1.56 9.86 5.13
C VAL A 46 -0.78 10.87 4.28
N ALA A 47 -1.47 11.74 3.55
CA ALA A 47 -0.88 12.76 2.69
C ALA A 47 0.04 13.70 3.48
N ALA A 48 -0.44 14.22 4.60
CA ALA A 48 0.31 15.09 5.49
C ALA A 48 1.56 14.39 6.04
N ARG A 49 1.42 13.16 6.54
CA ARG A 49 2.53 12.40 7.13
C ARG A 49 3.58 11.99 6.09
N ALA A 50 3.17 11.65 4.88
CA ALA A 50 4.08 11.29 3.79
C ALA A 50 4.65 12.51 3.01
N GLY A 51 4.21 13.73 3.34
CA GLY A 51 4.64 14.95 2.64
C GLY A 51 4.21 15.01 1.17
N VAL A 52 3.04 14.47 0.84
CA VAL A 52 2.50 14.43 -0.53
C VAL A 52 1.08 15.01 -0.60
N GLY A 53 0.62 15.40 -1.79
CA GLY A 53 -0.77 15.80 -1.99
C GLY A 53 -1.70 14.61 -2.27
N ARG A 54 -2.99 14.72 -1.90
CA ARG A 54 -4.04 13.70 -2.18
C ARG A 54 -4.02 13.14 -3.61
N PRO A 55 -3.87 13.94 -4.70
CA PRO A 55 -3.85 13.40 -6.05
C PRO A 55 -2.72 12.40 -6.31
N THR A 56 -1.61 12.52 -5.56
CA THR A 56 -0.49 11.58 -5.65
C THR A 56 -0.87 10.21 -5.12
N ILE A 57 -1.68 10.15 -4.06
CA ILE A 57 -2.19 8.91 -3.47
C ILE A 57 -3.25 8.31 -4.38
N TYR A 58 -4.28 9.08 -4.76
CA TYR A 58 -5.39 8.57 -5.57
C TYR A 58 -4.99 8.06 -6.95
N ARG A 59 -3.93 8.62 -7.57
CA ARG A 59 -3.39 8.13 -8.84
C ARG A 59 -2.84 6.69 -8.73
N ARG A 60 -2.46 6.25 -7.53
CA ARG A 60 -1.81 4.96 -7.27
C ARG A 60 -2.78 3.98 -6.62
N TRP A 61 -3.54 4.45 -5.65
CA TRP A 61 -4.56 3.68 -4.95
C TRP A 61 -5.87 4.45 -5.05
N PRO A 62 -6.83 3.98 -5.87
CA PRO A 62 -8.04 4.73 -6.19
C PRO A 62 -8.97 4.92 -4.97
N SER A 63 -8.74 4.19 -3.88
CA SER A 63 -9.57 4.24 -2.68
C SER A 63 -8.74 4.04 -1.41
N LYS A 64 -9.32 4.41 -0.25
CA LYS A 64 -8.75 4.12 1.07
C LYS A 64 -8.56 2.61 1.28
N PRO A 65 -9.54 1.73 0.98
CA PRO A 65 -9.32 0.28 1.03
C PRO A 65 -8.13 -0.19 0.20
N ALA A 66 -7.97 0.30 -1.04
CA ALA A 66 -6.87 -0.10 -1.91
C ALA A 66 -5.49 0.31 -1.34
N LEU A 67 -5.40 1.49 -0.74
CA LEU A 67 -4.19 1.95 -0.05
C LEU A 67 -3.87 1.07 1.16
N VAL A 68 -4.88 0.75 1.97
CA VAL A 68 -4.72 -0.05 3.19
C VAL A 68 -4.29 -1.48 2.84
N VAL A 69 -4.90 -2.10 1.82
CA VAL A 69 -4.48 -3.43 1.35
C VAL A 69 -3.02 -3.41 0.90
N ALA A 70 -2.62 -2.43 0.08
CA ALA A 70 -1.23 -2.33 -0.38
C ALA A 70 -0.25 -2.13 0.79
N ALA A 71 -0.62 -1.33 1.78
CA ALA A 71 0.19 -1.09 2.98
C ALA A 71 0.39 -2.39 3.78
N LEU A 72 -0.68 -3.16 3.98
CA LEU A 72 -0.62 -4.44 4.68
C LEU A 72 0.19 -5.50 3.93
N VAL A 73 0.12 -5.53 2.59
CA VAL A 73 0.93 -6.43 1.75
C VAL A 73 2.41 -6.10 1.89
N GLU A 74 2.80 -4.82 1.77
CA GLU A 74 4.18 -4.38 1.96
C GLU A 74 4.73 -4.77 3.35
N ALA A 75 3.91 -4.59 4.39
CA ALA A 75 4.28 -5.02 5.76
C ALA A 75 4.47 -6.53 5.87
N ALA A 76 3.61 -7.32 5.23
CA ALA A 76 3.70 -8.78 5.24
C ALA A 76 4.95 -9.27 4.51
N GLU A 77 5.29 -8.69 3.36
CA GLU A 77 6.50 -9.01 2.60
C GLU A 77 7.77 -8.73 3.43
N LEU A 78 7.82 -7.60 4.15
CA LEU A 78 8.92 -7.28 5.06
C LEU A 78 8.98 -8.22 6.28
N ALA A 79 7.83 -8.69 6.75
CA ALA A 79 7.74 -9.55 7.94
C ALA A 79 7.95 -11.04 7.64
N LEU A 80 7.92 -11.48 6.38
CA LEU A 80 8.00 -12.88 5.97
C LEU A 80 9.27 -13.18 5.15
N PRO A 81 10.49 -12.95 5.68
CA PRO A 81 11.68 -13.40 4.98
C PRO A 81 11.64 -14.92 4.86
N VAL A 82 11.80 -15.43 3.64
CA VAL A 82 11.93 -16.87 3.37
C VAL A 82 13.15 -17.35 4.15
N ARG A 83 12.93 -18.22 5.13
CA ARG A 83 14.00 -18.89 5.85
C ARG A 83 14.28 -20.19 5.14
N ASP A 84 15.52 -20.42 4.76
CA ASP A 84 15.97 -21.73 4.31
C ASP A 84 16.13 -22.63 5.55
N THR A 85 15.18 -23.54 5.74
CA THR A 85 15.18 -24.55 6.80
C THR A 85 15.85 -25.86 6.35
N GLY A 86 16.41 -25.90 5.14
CA GLY A 86 16.94 -27.10 4.50
C GLY A 86 15.88 -27.97 3.82
N SER A 87 14.62 -27.51 3.75
CA SER A 87 13.57 -28.18 2.96
C SER A 87 12.43 -27.22 2.59
N LEU A 88 11.95 -27.32 1.34
CA LEU A 88 10.80 -26.54 0.86
C LEU A 88 9.56 -26.70 1.77
N ARG A 89 9.31 -27.91 2.29
CA ARG A 89 8.20 -28.17 3.21
C ARG A 89 8.36 -27.39 4.52
N GLY A 90 9.56 -27.38 5.09
CA GLY A 90 9.86 -26.63 6.31
C GLY A 90 9.69 -25.12 6.12
N ASP A 91 10.14 -24.61 4.98
CA ASP A 91 10.04 -23.20 4.62
C ASP A 91 8.58 -22.77 4.47
N LEU A 92 7.78 -23.55 3.74
CA LEU A 92 6.34 -23.29 3.58
C LEU A 92 5.58 -23.32 4.91
N ILE A 93 5.91 -24.26 5.80
CA ILE A 93 5.31 -24.32 7.14
C ILE A 93 5.71 -23.10 7.97
N ALA A 94 6.97 -22.66 7.89
CA ALA A 94 7.45 -21.48 8.61
C ALA A 94 6.76 -20.20 8.14
N VAL A 95 6.62 -20.01 6.81
CA VAL A 95 5.88 -18.90 6.20
C VAL A 95 4.41 -18.92 6.64
N GLN A 96 3.74 -20.07 6.50
CA GLN A 96 2.33 -20.21 6.84
C GLN A 96 2.05 -19.91 8.32
N ARG A 97 2.89 -20.43 9.25
CA ARG A 97 2.74 -20.15 10.68
C ARG A 97 2.87 -18.66 10.99
N ARG A 98 3.79 -17.99 10.33
CA ARG A 98 4.01 -16.56 10.54
C ARG A 98 2.87 -15.72 9.94
N GLN A 99 2.34 -16.12 8.79
CA GLN A 99 1.14 -15.53 8.22
C GLN A 99 -0.07 -15.67 9.17
N VAL A 100 -0.29 -16.87 9.73
CA VAL A 100 -1.36 -17.11 10.72
C VAL A 100 -1.16 -16.25 11.97
N ALA A 101 0.07 -16.10 12.47
CA ALA A 101 0.36 -15.25 13.62
C ALA A 101 0.08 -13.76 13.33
N LEU A 102 0.45 -13.28 12.13
CA LEU A 102 0.17 -11.90 11.70
C LEU A 102 -1.32 -11.63 11.62
N MET A 103 -2.09 -12.51 10.98
CA MET A 103 -3.55 -12.34 10.85
C MET A 103 -4.30 -12.43 12.19
N ASN A 104 -3.81 -13.22 13.14
CA ASN A 104 -4.44 -13.36 14.46
C ASN A 104 -3.94 -12.35 15.50
N SER A 105 -3.03 -11.44 15.13
CA SER A 105 -2.56 -10.41 16.05
C SER A 105 -3.70 -9.45 16.46
N PRO A 106 -3.69 -8.94 17.72
CA PRO A 106 -4.70 -7.98 18.18
C PRO A 106 -4.80 -6.74 17.28
N GLU A 107 -3.69 -6.36 16.69
CA GLU A 107 -3.56 -5.22 15.80
C GLU A 107 -4.19 -5.45 14.43
N SER A 108 -3.92 -6.61 13.82
CA SER A 108 -4.56 -7.00 12.57
C SER A 108 -6.09 -7.05 12.75
N ARG A 109 -6.58 -7.56 13.88
CA ARG A 109 -8.03 -7.60 14.18
C ARG A 109 -8.70 -6.22 14.22
N ARG A 110 -8.00 -5.17 14.68
CA ARG A 110 -8.51 -3.78 14.69
C ARG A 110 -8.66 -3.22 13.28
N VAL A 111 -7.81 -3.64 12.35
CA VAL A 111 -7.82 -3.15 10.97
C VAL A 111 -8.79 -3.94 10.10
N THR A 112 -8.78 -5.28 10.21
CA THR A 112 -9.52 -6.16 9.29
C THR A 112 -11.04 -5.96 9.35
N ALA A 113 -11.63 -5.81 10.53
CA ALA A 113 -13.09 -5.65 10.63
C ALA A 113 -13.59 -4.35 9.97
N GLY A 114 -12.85 -3.25 10.13
CA GLY A 114 -13.17 -1.97 9.50
C GLY A 114 -13.00 -2.02 7.98
N LEU A 115 -11.93 -2.65 7.50
CA LEU A 115 -11.66 -2.83 6.07
C LEU A 115 -12.73 -3.70 5.38
N VAL A 116 -13.12 -4.82 5.99
CA VAL A 116 -14.14 -5.72 5.43
C VAL A 116 -15.50 -5.02 5.34
N ALA A 117 -15.88 -4.24 6.37
CA ALA A 117 -17.12 -3.49 6.34
C ALA A 117 -17.14 -2.44 5.21
N ASP A 118 -16.02 -1.75 4.99
CA ASP A 118 -15.90 -0.71 3.94
C ASP A 118 -15.85 -1.31 2.53
N LEU A 119 -15.26 -2.50 2.36
CA LEU A 119 -15.25 -3.21 1.08
C LEU A 119 -16.60 -3.83 0.70
N ALA A 120 -17.49 -4.05 1.68
CA ALA A 120 -18.80 -4.64 1.48
C ALA A 120 -19.92 -3.61 1.27
N ALA A 121 -19.61 -2.32 1.33
CA ALA A 121 -20.52 -1.20 1.14
C ALA A 121 -20.51 -0.70 -0.31
#